data_AF-A0A6J4X9X2-F1
#
_entry.id   AF-A0A6J4X9X2-F1
#
_cell.length_a   1.000
_cell.length_b   1.000
_cell.length_c   1.000
_cell.angle_alpha   90.00
_cell.angle_beta   90.00
_cell.angle_gamma   90.00
#
_symmetry.space_group_name_H-M   'P 1'
#
loop_
_entity.id
_entity.type
_entity.pdbx_description
1 polymer ?
#
loop_
_entity_poly.entity_id
_entity_poly.type
_entity_poly.pdbx_seq_one_letter_code
_entity_poly.pdbx_strand_id
1 'polypeptide(L)' 'MGEQHIQTMQLFNAPVDTIFNIVTDHEAFGQVINKNIKRVVASQDDNRNGLGSVRRVSTFRTLTFEETVVAFEQNHLIDS' A
#
# COMPACT_ATOMS: atom_id res chain seq x y z
N MET A 1 18.55 -20.08 9.64
CA MET A 1 17.75 -18.85 9.85
C MET A 1 16.29 -19.27 9.87
N GLY A 2 15.47 -18.70 10.76
CA GLY A 2 14.04 -18.99 10.78
C GLY A 2 13.31 -18.07 9.80
N GLU A 3 12.50 -18.64 8.92
CA GLU A 3 11.58 -17.90 8.06
C GLU A 3 10.18 -17.93 8.72
N GLN A 4 9.48 -16.80 8.69
CA GLN A 4 8.10 -16.71 9.15
C GLN A 4 7.23 -16.16 8.04
N HIS A 5 6.17 -16.90 7.71
CA HIS A 5 5.15 -16.48 6.75
C HIS A 5 3.84 -16.19 7.47
N ILE A 6 3.25 -15.03 7.21
CA ILE A 6 1.97 -14.60 7.78
C ILE A 6 1.04 -14.26 6.62
N GLN A 7 -0.13 -14.91 6.58
CA GLN A 7 -1.16 -14.66 5.58
C GLN A 7 -2.46 -14.23 6.26
N THR A 8 -3.09 -13.18 5.75
CA THR A 8 -4.41 -12.71 6.21
C THR A 8 -5.37 -12.72 5.03
N MET A 9 -6.59 -13.20 5.24
CA MET A 9 -7.66 -13.19 4.24
C MET A 9 -8.89 -12.51 4.82
N GLN A 10 -9.45 -11.57 4.06
CA GLN A 10 -10.67 -10.83 4.42
C GLN A 10 -11.59 -10.80 3.21
N LEU A 11 -12.86 -11.17 3.41
CA LEU A 11 -13.90 -11.04 2.40
C LEU A 11 -14.60 -9.68 2.53
N PHE A 12 -14.86 -9.04 1.39
CA PHE A 12 -15.57 -7.78 1.31
C PHE A 12 -16.80 -7.94 0.41
N ASN A 13 -17.94 -7.44 0.85
CA ASN A 13 -19.14 -7.35 0.01
C ASN A 13 -19.11 -6.05 -0.82
N ALA A 14 -18.10 -5.92 -1.69
CA ALA A 14 -17.89 -4.76 -2.53
C ALA A 14 -17.16 -5.15 -3.83
N PRO A 15 -17.28 -4.36 -4.91
CA PRO A 15 -16.52 -4.58 -6.14
C PRO A 15 -15.00 -4.57 -5.91
N VAL A 16 -14.28 -5.39 -6.69
CA VAL A 16 -12.82 -5.57 -6.54
C VAL A 16 -12.06 -4.26 -6.79
N ASP A 17 -12.46 -3.49 -7.80
CA ASP A 17 -11.88 -2.20 -8.15
C ASP A 17 -12.03 -1.19 -7.02
N THR A 18 -13.18 -1.19 -6.34
CA THR A 18 -13.43 -0.32 -5.19
C THR A 18 -12.47 -0.63 -4.04
N ILE A 19 -12.37 -1.91 -3.65
CA ILE A 19 -11.47 -2.30 -2.56
C ILE A 19 -10.00 -2.10 -2.97
N PHE A 20 -9.63 -2.49 -4.18
CA PHE A 20 -8.28 -2.37 -4.70
C PHE A 20 -7.81 -0.91 -4.71
N ASN A 21 -8.64 0.03 -5.18
CA ASN A 21 -8.32 1.45 -5.16
C ASN A 21 -8.17 2.00 -3.72
N ILE A 22 -9.00 1.53 -2.78
CA ILE A 22 -8.89 1.94 -1.37
C ILE A 22 -7.58 1.43 -0.75
N VAL A 23 -7.23 0.15 -0.95
CA VAL A 23 -6.04 -0.45 -0.29
C VAL A 23 -4.73 -0.04 -0.96
N THR A 24 -4.73 0.26 -2.27
CA THR A 24 -3.52 0.67 -2.99
C THR A 24 -3.20 2.15 -2.85
N ASP A 25 -4.19 3.00 -2.56
CA ASP A 25 -3.96 4.39 -2.16
C ASP A 25 -3.68 4.48 -0.66
N HIS A 26 -2.42 4.27 -0.30
CA HIS A 26 -2.00 4.20 1.10
C HIS A 26 -2.08 5.54 1.83
N GLU A 27 -2.09 6.68 1.13
CA GLU A 27 -2.35 7.97 1.79
C GLU A 27 -3.81 8.06 2.24
N ALA A 28 -4.75 7.66 1.38
CA ALA A 28 -6.17 7.59 1.72
C ALA A 28 -6.44 6.50 2.76
N PHE A 29 -5.86 5.31 2.59
CA PHE A 29 -6.00 4.21 3.55
C PHE A 29 -5.44 4.58 4.92
N GLY A 30 -4.30 5.27 4.97
CA GLY A 30 -3.71 5.79 6.21
C GLY A 30 -4.70 6.63 7.02
N GLN A 31 -5.53 7.44 6.36
CA GLN A 31 -6.58 8.21 7.04
C GLN A 31 -7.65 7.30 7.65
N VAL A 32 -8.03 6.21 6.98
CA VAL A 32 -9.01 5.23 7.47
C VAL A 32 -8.50 4.52 8.73
N ILE A 33 -7.21 4.17 8.77
CA ILE A 33 -6.61 3.42 9.89
C ILE A 33 -5.87 4.31 10.91
N ASN A 34 -6.01 5.64 10.80
CA ASN A 34 -5.35 6.63 11.64
C ASN A 34 -3.80 6.44 11.69
N LYS A 35 -3.19 6.25 10.53
CA LYS A 35 -1.74 6.15 10.31
C LYS A 35 -1.26 7.28 9.42
N ASN A 36 -0.07 7.80 9.72
CA ASN A 36 0.58 8.80 8.87
C ASN A 36 1.37 8.08 7.78
N ILE A 37 0.82 8.11 6.57
CA ILE A 37 1.46 7.59 5.36
C ILE A 37 1.51 8.72 4.35
N LYS A 38 2.70 8.94 3.78
CA LYS A 38 2.93 10.00 2.79
C LYS A 38 3.66 9.46 1.58
N ARG A 39 3.15 9.76 0.39
CA ARG A 39 3.86 9.49 -0.87
C ARG A 39 5.05 10.44 -0.97
N VAL A 40 6.25 9.88 -1.10
CA VAL A 40 7.50 10.64 -1.26
C VAL A 40 8.01 10.62 -2.70
N VAL A 41 7.68 9.56 -3.45
CA VAL A 41 7.93 9.45 -4.90
C VAL A 41 6.66 8.94 -5.56
N ALA A 42 6.23 9.60 -6.63
CA ALA A 42 5.13 9.12 -7.46
C ALA A 42 5.66 8.19 -8.56
N SER A 43 4.82 7.23 -8.97
CA SER A 43 5.03 6.47 -10.19
C SER A 43 5.09 7.41 -11.42
N GLN A 44 5.76 6.96 -12.49
CA GLN A 44 5.84 7.67 -13.77
C GLN A 44 4.64 7.39 -14.68
N ASP A 45 3.82 6.40 -14.34
CA ASP A 45 2.61 6.05 -15.08
C ASP A 45 1.43 6.95 -14.67
N ASP A 46 0.32 6.84 -15.41
CA ASP A 46 -0.94 7.55 -15.10
C ASP A 46 -1.46 7.25 -13.68
N ASN A 47 -1.10 6.08 -13.14
CA ASN A 47 -1.35 5.74 -11.75
C ASN A 47 -0.17 6.17 -10.85
N ARG A 48 -0.37 7.24 -10.07
CA ARG A 48 0.61 7.76 -9.10
C ARG A 48 1.01 6.77 -8.01
N ASN A 49 0.20 5.74 -7.77
CA ASN A 49 0.43 4.65 -6.81
C ASN A 49 1.05 3.39 -7.45
N GLY A 50 1.31 3.42 -8.75
CA GLY A 50 1.83 2.29 -9.51
C GLY A 50 3.31 1.98 -9.24
N LEU A 51 3.90 1.24 -10.17
CA LEU A 51 5.27 0.74 -10.11
C LEU A 51 6.30 1.85 -9.85
N GLY A 52 7.22 1.60 -8.92
CA GLY A 52 8.28 2.56 -8.56
C GLY A 52 7.82 3.72 -7.68
N SER A 53 6.54 3.81 -7.31
CA SER A 53 6.11 4.76 -6.29
C SER A 53 6.67 4.40 -4.91
N VAL A 54 7.05 5.42 -4.14
CA VAL A 54 7.64 5.25 -2.80
C VAL A 54 6.80 5.97 -1.75
N ARG A 55 6.55 5.28 -0.65
CA ARG A 55 5.74 5.76 0.47
C ARG A 55 6.57 5.74 1.73
N ARG A 56 6.43 6.79 2.53
CA ARG A 56 6.96 6.86 3.89
C ARG A 56 5.85 6.54 4.86
N VAL A 57 6.03 5.47 5.64
CA VAL A 57 5.11 5.04 6.68
C VAL A 57 5.71 5.43 8.03
N SER A 58 5.01 6.25 8.79
CA SER A 58 5.40 6.64 10.14
C SER A 58 4.45 6.01 11.15
N THR A 59 4.97 5.09 11.97
CA THR A 59 4.24 4.47 13.08
C THR A 59 4.56 5.16 14.41
N PHE A 60 3.91 4.72 15.49
CA PHE A 60 3.96 5.40 16.78
C PHE A 60 5.40 5.53 17.31
N ARG A 61 5.67 6.67 17.96
CA ARG A 61 6.94 7.10 18.58
C ARG A 61 8.08 7.50 17.62
N THR A 62 8.65 6.62 16.80
CA THR A 62 9.83 7.00 15.96
C THR A 62 10.11 6.12 14.75
N LEU A 63 9.43 4.98 14.59
CA LEU A 63 9.69 4.08 13.46
C LEU A 63 9.12 4.69 12.18
N THR A 64 10.03 5.03 11.28
CA THR A 64 9.72 5.47 9.92
C THR A 64 10.46 4.56 8.97
N PHE A 65 9.74 3.99 8.01
CA PHE A 65 10.34 3.22 6.93
C PHE A 65 9.77 3.68 5.59
N GLU A 66 10.49 3.36 4.52
CA GLU A 66 10.07 3.62 3.16
C GLU A 66 9.79 2.29 2.46
N GLU A 67 8.68 2.27 1.75
CA GLU A 67 8.15 1.13 1.00
C GLU A 67 8.13 1.53 -0.48
N THR A 68 8.61 0.66 -1.37
CA THR A 68 8.67 0.92 -2.82
C THR A 68 7.83 -0.12 -3.54
N VAL A 69 6.88 0.31 -4.38
CA VAL A 69 6.11 -0.64 -5.19
C VAL A 69 7.02 -1.30 -6.23
N VAL A 70 7.16 -2.62 -6.14
CA VAL A 70 7.97 -3.43 -7.06
C VAL A 70 7.14 -4.22 -8.07
N ALA A 71 5.85 -4.43 -7.80
CA ALA A 71 4.90 -4.98 -8.76
C ALA A 71 3.51 -4.36 -8.59
N PHE A 72 2.81 -4.17 -9.71
CA PHE A 72 1.45 -3.63 -9.71
C PHE A 72 0.64 -4.23 -10.85
N GLU A 73 -0.41 -4.97 -10.52
CA GLU A 73 -1.39 -5.53 -11.46
C GLU A 73 -2.79 -5.09 -11.02
N GLN A 74 -3.43 -4.23 -11.83
CA GLN A 74 -4.72 -3.62 -11.49
C GLN A 74 -5.76 -4.68 -11.11
N ASN A 75 -6.37 -4.54 -9.93
CA ASN A 75 -7.39 -5.45 -9.37
C ASN A 75 -6.90 -6.86 -9.00
N HIS A 76 -5.58 -7.09 -9.00
CA HIS A 76 -4.99 -8.41 -8.72
C HIS A 76 -3.87 -8.36 -7.67
N LEU A 77 -2.90 -7.45 -7.83
CA LEU A 77 -1.68 -7.46 -7.04
C LEU A 77 -1.10 -6.06 -6.83
N ILE A 78 -0.61 -5.81 -5.62
CA ILE A 78 0.42 -4.81 -5.34
C ILE A 78 1.46 -5.49 -4.46
N ASP A 79 2.74 -5.30 -4.78
CA ASP A 79 3.86 -5.84 -4.01
C ASP A 79 4.88 -4.73 -3.75
N SER A 80 5.49 -4.77 -2.56
CA SER A 80 6.31 -3.68 -2.04
C SER A 80 7.46 -4.12 -1.13
#